data_AF-A0A7Y5S981-F1
#
_entry.id   AF-A0A7Y5S981-F1
#
_cell.length_a   1.000
_cell.length_b   1.000
_cell.length_c   1.000
_cell.angle_alpha   90.00
_cell.angle_beta   90.00
_cell.angle_gamma   90.00
#
_symmetry.space_group_name_H-M   'P 1'
#
loop_
_entity.id
_entity.type
_entity.pdbx_description
1 polymer ?
#
loop_
_entity_poly.entity_id
_entity_poly.type
_entity_poly.pdbx_seq_one_letter_code
_entity_poly.pdbx_strand_id
1 'polypeptide(L)'
;MTLDLNGFDLEGVPDVGNFDGESATVAGRANIVVVNGTVRNGGGQGIDLGDSATNCRVDGVRARGNISTGIFVGSFSTISNCSAVANQGNGFGIGDGCLITNCAAAQNLSNGIAAGAGCTVTNCSTTQNANNGIVTGPGCSLTSCLATSNSGIGIQAGGGCTLTGCSAANNTGNGFLASGTSCTFTGCQAAFNSADGINVTGGCTVENCTARGNTCSGQRQWRRRRQHPRPRRR
;
A
#
# COMPACT_ATOMS: atom_id res chain seq x y z
N MET A 1 21.54 -11.53 9.63
CA MET A 1 22.53 -11.01 8.66
C MET A 1 22.20 -9.56 8.41
N THR A 2 23.19 -8.67 8.28
CA THR A 2 22.97 -7.28 7.86
C THR A 2 23.78 -7.00 6.62
N LEU A 3 23.11 -6.50 5.60
CA LEU A 3 23.69 -5.92 4.40
C LEU A 3 23.44 -4.41 4.45
N ASP A 4 24.52 -3.65 4.62
CA ASP A 4 24.49 -2.20 4.49
C ASP A 4 25.07 -1.84 3.12
N LEU A 5 24.20 -1.32 2.25
CA LEU A 5 24.59 -0.88 0.93
C LEU A 5 25.37 0.44 1.00
N ASN A 6 25.45 1.16 2.13
CA ASN A 6 26.28 2.35 2.34
C ASN A 6 26.17 3.42 1.24
N GLY A 7 25.01 3.52 0.59
CA GLY A 7 24.75 4.43 -0.54
C GLY A 7 25.14 3.86 -1.92
N PHE A 8 25.72 2.67 -1.98
CA PHE A 8 26.05 1.99 -3.24
C PHE A 8 24.79 1.58 -4.02
N ASP A 9 25.01 1.40 -5.31
CA ASP A 9 24.01 1.12 -6.33
C ASP A 9 24.26 -0.28 -6.89
N LEU A 10 23.37 -1.22 -6.59
CA LEU A 10 23.36 -2.57 -7.17
C LEU A 10 22.56 -2.51 -8.46
N GLU A 11 23.28 -2.43 -9.57
CA GLU A 11 22.70 -2.43 -10.92
C GLU A 11 22.68 -3.86 -11.47
N GLY A 12 21.48 -4.32 -11.83
CA GLY A 12 21.30 -5.53 -12.62
C GLY A 12 21.85 -5.34 -14.03
N VAL A 13 22.43 -6.41 -14.57
CA VAL A 13 22.87 -6.43 -15.98
C VAL A 13 21.63 -6.71 -16.85
N PRO A 14 21.35 -5.93 -17.90
CA PRO A 14 20.26 -6.24 -18.81
C PRO A 14 20.44 -7.62 -19.47
N ASP A 15 19.33 -8.31 -19.75
CA ASP A 15 19.27 -9.52 -20.57
C ASP A 15 20.01 -10.77 -20.05
N VAL A 16 20.49 -10.79 -18.80
CA VAL A 16 21.17 -11.98 -18.22
C VAL A 16 20.22 -12.98 -17.52
N GLY A 17 18.92 -12.72 -17.45
CA GLY A 17 17.91 -13.60 -16.83
C GLY A 17 17.33 -13.10 -15.51
N ASN A 18 16.51 -13.91 -14.85
CA ASN A 18 15.75 -13.53 -13.64
C ASN A 18 16.62 -13.59 -12.37
N PHE A 19 17.42 -12.55 -12.13
CA PHE A 19 18.20 -12.39 -10.90
C PHE A 19 17.70 -11.21 -10.09
N ASP A 20 17.46 -11.42 -8.80
CA ASP A 20 17.15 -10.35 -7.88
C ASP A 20 18.42 -9.57 -7.50
N GLY A 21 18.28 -8.29 -7.16
CA GLY A 21 19.40 -7.49 -6.65
C GLY A 21 19.96 -8.07 -5.36
N GLU A 22 19.07 -8.46 -4.44
CA GLU A 22 19.39 -9.23 -3.24
C GLU A 22 18.33 -10.29 -3.01
N SER A 23 18.72 -11.55 -2.83
CA SER A 23 17.77 -12.66 -2.70
C SER A 23 18.09 -13.58 -1.52
N ALA A 24 17.07 -13.87 -0.72
CA ALA A 24 17.14 -14.89 0.33
C ALA A 24 16.44 -16.18 -0.13
N THR A 25 16.95 -16.86 -1.15
CA THR A 25 16.30 -18.03 -1.79
C THR A 25 16.26 -19.33 -0.98
N VAL A 26 16.90 -19.41 0.18
CA VAL A 26 16.88 -20.62 1.03
C VAL A 26 15.83 -20.46 2.12
N ALA A 27 14.89 -21.40 2.18
CA ALA A 27 13.80 -21.42 3.14
C ALA A 27 14.28 -21.43 4.61
N GLY A 28 13.50 -20.83 5.49
CA GLY A 28 13.76 -20.80 6.94
C GLY A 28 14.74 -19.70 7.36
N ARG A 29 15.01 -18.72 6.51
CA ARG A 29 15.81 -17.55 6.89
C ARG A 29 14.98 -16.58 7.73
N ALA A 30 15.65 -15.88 8.63
CA ALA A 30 15.03 -14.82 9.41
C ALA A 30 16.06 -13.75 9.78
N ASN A 31 15.60 -12.59 10.23
CA ASN A 31 16.46 -11.54 10.77
C ASN A 31 17.50 -11.04 9.73
N ILE A 32 17.06 -10.88 8.48
CA ILE A 32 17.86 -10.25 7.41
C ILE A 32 17.56 -8.76 7.43
N VAL A 33 18.61 -7.95 7.43
CA VAL A 33 18.54 -6.49 7.42
C VAL A 33 19.21 -5.98 6.15
N VAL A 34 18.51 -5.20 5.33
CA VAL A 34 19.05 -4.54 4.14
C VAL A 34 18.85 -3.04 4.30
N VAL A 35 19.92 -2.24 4.27
CA VAL A 35 19.84 -0.80 4.52
C VAL A 35 20.63 0.05 3.54
N ASN A 36 20.20 1.29 3.38
CA ASN A 36 20.96 2.42 2.78
C ASN A 36 21.53 2.18 1.38
N GLY A 37 20.73 2.21 0.32
CA GLY A 37 21.28 2.11 -1.04
C GLY A 37 20.25 2.06 -2.16
N THR A 38 20.70 1.69 -3.34
CA THR A 38 19.84 1.52 -4.52
C THR A 38 19.98 0.10 -5.07
N VAL A 39 18.86 -0.53 -5.41
CA VAL A 39 18.79 -1.78 -6.19
C VAL A 39 18.00 -1.47 -7.47
N ARG A 40 18.61 -1.62 -8.63
CA ARG A 40 17.95 -1.20 -9.88
C ARG A 40 18.25 -2.07 -11.08
N ASN A 41 17.34 -2.03 -12.04
CA ASN A 41 17.48 -2.72 -13.33
C ASN A 41 17.75 -4.23 -13.17
N GLY A 42 17.35 -4.82 -12.05
CA GLY A 42 17.45 -6.26 -11.79
C GLY A 42 16.52 -7.04 -12.71
N GLY A 43 16.97 -8.21 -13.15
CA GLY A 43 16.19 -9.10 -14.00
C GLY A 43 15.02 -9.79 -13.28
N GLY A 44 14.99 -9.71 -11.94
CA GLY A 44 13.89 -10.13 -11.06
C GLY A 44 13.44 -9.02 -10.12
N GLN A 45 13.32 -9.33 -8.82
CA GLN A 45 12.98 -8.39 -7.77
C GLN A 45 14.17 -7.47 -7.47
N GLY A 46 13.93 -6.26 -6.96
CA GLY A 46 15.04 -5.45 -6.44
C GLY A 46 15.64 -6.06 -5.16
N ILE A 47 14.78 -6.27 -4.17
CA ILE A 47 15.06 -7.08 -2.97
C ILE A 47 14.01 -8.19 -2.90
N ASP A 48 14.45 -9.44 -2.83
CA ASP A 48 13.62 -10.61 -2.57
C ASP A 48 13.94 -11.26 -1.22
N LEU A 49 13.10 -10.96 -0.24
CA LEU A 49 13.03 -11.62 1.06
C LEU A 49 11.67 -12.30 1.26
N GLY A 50 10.85 -12.41 0.21
CA GLY A 50 9.42 -12.73 0.29
C GLY A 50 9.09 -14.19 0.50
N ASP A 51 9.75 -15.07 -0.25
CA ASP A 51 9.36 -16.48 -0.33
C ASP A 51 9.97 -17.35 0.79
N SER A 52 10.97 -16.85 1.49
CA SER A 52 11.85 -17.71 2.30
C SER A 52 12.38 -17.06 3.57
N ALA A 53 12.13 -15.76 3.78
CA ALA A 53 12.61 -15.03 4.94
C ALA A 53 11.48 -14.37 5.73
N THR A 54 11.57 -14.40 7.06
CA THR A 54 10.62 -13.72 7.97
C THR A 54 11.35 -12.79 8.91
N ASN A 55 10.62 -11.87 9.55
CA ASN A 55 11.21 -10.91 10.51
C ASN A 55 12.42 -10.16 9.94
N CYS A 56 12.29 -9.68 8.70
CA CYS A 56 13.34 -8.94 8.02
C CYS A 56 13.14 -7.44 8.16
N ARG A 57 14.19 -6.65 7.92
CA ARG A 57 14.14 -5.19 7.91
C ARG A 57 14.72 -4.66 6.61
N VAL A 58 13.97 -3.80 5.93
CA VAL A 58 14.47 -3.02 4.79
C VAL A 58 14.31 -1.54 5.12
N ASP A 59 15.39 -0.78 5.16
CA ASP A 59 15.35 0.64 5.58
C ASP A 59 16.24 1.54 4.72
N GLY A 60 15.67 2.63 4.20
CA GLY A 60 16.44 3.60 3.40
C GLY A 60 16.89 3.08 2.03
N VAL A 61 16.15 2.15 1.43
CA VAL A 61 16.48 1.55 0.12
C VAL A 61 15.63 2.14 -1.02
N ARG A 62 16.26 2.37 -2.17
CA ARG A 62 15.59 2.74 -3.43
C ARG A 62 15.58 1.54 -4.39
N ALA A 63 14.41 1.00 -4.68
CA ALA A 63 14.23 -0.04 -5.70
C ALA A 63 13.69 0.57 -7.01
N ARG A 64 14.46 0.51 -8.10
CA ARG A 64 14.11 1.21 -9.34
C ARG A 64 14.24 0.35 -10.60
N GLY A 65 13.24 0.37 -11.49
CA GLY A 65 13.41 -0.22 -12.81
C GLY A 65 13.58 -1.74 -12.81
N ASN A 66 13.19 -2.43 -11.74
CA ASN A 66 13.33 -3.89 -11.65
C ASN A 66 12.22 -4.56 -12.46
N ILE A 67 12.53 -5.72 -13.05
CA ILE A 67 11.61 -6.46 -13.94
C ILE A 67 10.47 -7.16 -13.16
N SER A 68 10.55 -7.22 -11.84
CA SER A 68 9.50 -7.71 -10.96
C SER A 68 9.14 -6.67 -9.89
N THR A 69 8.79 -7.13 -8.68
CA THR A 69 8.51 -6.27 -7.54
C THR A 69 9.77 -5.53 -7.08
N GLY A 70 9.64 -4.25 -6.75
CA GLY A 70 10.78 -3.45 -6.27
C GLY A 70 11.37 -4.01 -4.98
N ILE A 71 10.56 -4.08 -3.92
CA ILE A 71 10.95 -4.67 -2.63
C ILE A 71 9.89 -5.69 -2.23
N PHE A 72 10.29 -6.96 -2.13
CA PHE A 72 9.45 -8.07 -1.69
C PHE A 72 9.96 -8.59 -0.34
N VAL A 73 9.10 -8.58 0.69
CA VAL A 73 9.44 -9.09 2.04
C VAL A 73 8.43 -10.10 2.53
N GLY A 74 8.90 -11.12 3.24
CA GLY A 74 8.04 -12.12 3.86
C GLY A 74 7.47 -11.63 5.20
N SER A 75 6.67 -12.49 5.84
CA SER A 75 5.86 -12.13 7.00
C SER A 75 6.65 -11.59 8.19
N PHE A 76 5.98 -10.76 9.00
CA PHE A 76 6.49 -10.12 10.21
C PHE A 76 7.70 -9.19 9.98
N SER A 77 7.87 -8.70 8.75
CA SER A 77 8.99 -7.82 8.38
C SER A 77 8.63 -6.34 8.56
N THR A 78 9.67 -5.50 8.59
CA THR A 78 9.55 -4.04 8.64
C THR A 78 10.17 -3.40 7.40
N ILE A 79 9.43 -2.50 6.75
CA ILE A 79 9.95 -1.64 5.69
C ILE A 79 9.81 -0.18 6.13
N SER A 80 10.90 0.58 6.11
CA SER A 80 10.87 1.99 6.47
C SER A 80 11.68 2.87 5.53
N ASN A 81 11.19 4.08 5.25
CA ASN A 81 11.96 5.11 4.54
C ASN A 81 12.46 4.67 3.14
N CYS A 82 11.70 3.79 2.47
CA CYS A 82 12.08 3.21 1.18
C CYS A 82 11.31 3.84 0.02
N SER A 83 11.87 3.78 -1.19
CA SER A 83 11.18 4.17 -2.42
C SER A 83 11.20 3.06 -3.47
N ALA A 84 10.06 2.75 -4.09
CA ALA A 84 9.96 1.79 -5.19
C ALA A 84 9.39 2.46 -6.45
N VAL A 85 10.22 2.62 -7.48
CA VAL A 85 9.89 3.45 -8.65
C VAL A 85 10.09 2.72 -9.97
N ALA A 86 9.12 2.81 -10.87
CA ALA A 86 9.22 2.30 -12.24
C ALA A 86 9.57 0.81 -12.32
N ASN A 87 9.08 0.00 -11.36
CA ASN A 87 9.24 -1.44 -11.43
C ASN A 87 8.10 -2.06 -12.26
N GLN A 88 8.39 -3.15 -12.95
CA GLN A 88 7.41 -3.81 -13.83
C GLN A 88 6.38 -4.63 -13.03
N GLY A 89 6.65 -4.92 -11.75
CA GLY A 89 5.72 -5.51 -10.80
C GLY A 89 5.07 -4.49 -9.85
N ASN A 90 4.84 -4.92 -8.61
CA ASN A 90 4.43 -4.00 -7.54
C ASN A 90 5.62 -3.12 -7.12
N GLY A 91 5.37 -1.95 -6.55
CA GLY A 91 6.43 -1.20 -5.86
C GLY A 91 6.93 -1.99 -4.64
N PHE A 92 5.99 -2.33 -3.75
CA PHE A 92 6.24 -3.14 -2.56
C PHE A 92 5.32 -4.35 -2.52
N GLY A 93 5.89 -5.55 -2.41
CA GLY A 93 5.19 -6.78 -2.07
C GLY A 93 5.49 -7.13 -0.62
N ILE A 94 4.46 -7.33 0.19
CA ILE A 94 4.62 -7.43 1.64
C ILE A 94 3.79 -8.62 2.14
N GLY A 95 4.45 -9.54 2.85
CA GLY A 95 3.81 -10.65 3.55
C GLY A 95 2.94 -10.23 4.73
N ASP A 96 2.42 -11.20 5.47
CA ASP A 96 1.46 -10.95 6.54
C ASP A 96 2.11 -10.34 7.79
N GLY A 97 1.34 -9.56 8.57
CA GLY A 97 1.75 -9.04 9.87
C GLY A 97 2.93 -8.06 9.83
N CYS A 98 3.17 -7.42 8.68
CA CYS A 98 4.31 -6.53 8.49
C CYS A 98 4.00 -5.08 8.90
N LEU A 99 5.07 -4.30 9.12
CA LEU A 99 5.02 -2.86 9.36
C LEU A 99 5.67 -2.11 8.20
N ILE A 100 4.97 -1.13 7.64
CA ILE A 100 5.45 -0.31 6.51
C ILE A 100 5.24 1.16 6.85
N THR A 101 6.33 1.93 6.89
CA THR A 101 6.28 3.33 7.34
C THR A 101 7.10 4.25 6.45
N ASN A 102 6.56 5.42 6.12
CA ASN A 102 7.29 6.47 5.40
C ASN A 102 7.85 6.01 4.04
N CYS A 103 7.10 5.19 3.30
CA CYS A 103 7.53 4.65 2.02
C CYS A 103 6.82 5.32 0.83
N ALA A 104 7.49 5.43 -0.31
CA ALA A 104 6.94 5.99 -1.54
C ALA A 104 6.99 4.99 -2.70
N ALA A 105 5.85 4.70 -3.35
CA ALA A 105 5.80 3.90 -4.57
C ALA A 105 5.26 4.72 -5.75
N ALA A 106 6.00 4.74 -6.86
CA ALA A 106 5.62 5.54 -8.02
C ALA A 106 5.84 4.84 -9.35
N GLN A 107 4.93 5.04 -10.31
CA GLN A 107 5.12 4.62 -11.70
C GLN A 107 5.37 3.11 -11.88
N ASN A 108 4.92 2.27 -10.95
CA ASN A 108 5.04 0.82 -11.10
C ASN A 108 3.93 0.29 -12.03
N LEU A 109 4.22 -0.76 -12.81
CA LEU A 109 3.25 -1.31 -13.77
C LEU A 109 2.15 -2.16 -13.12
N SER A 110 2.24 -2.43 -11.81
CA SER A 110 1.16 -3.02 -11.02
C SER A 110 0.74 -2.06 -9.90
N ASN A 111 0.55 -2.56 -8.68
CA ASN A 111 0.15 -1.75 -7.53
C ASN A 111 1.36 -0.99 -6.95
N GLY A 112 1.11 0.14 -6.29
CA GLY A 112 2.16 0.81 -5.52
C GLY A 112 2.61 -0.04 -4.33
N ILE A 113 1.66 -0.41 -3.47
CA ILE A 113 1.86 -1.26 -2.29
C ILE A 113 0.84 -2.40 -2.32
N ALA A 114 1.31 -3.65 -2.23
CA ALA A 114 0.48 -4.83 -2.06
C ALA A 114 0.86 -5.52 -0.75
N ALA A 115 0.03 -5.35 0.28
CA ALA A 115 0.26 -5.91 1.61
C ALA A 115 -0.67 -7.07 1.93
N GLY A 116 -0.11 -8.09 2.61
CA GLY A 116 -0.82 -9.22 3.15
C GLY A 116 -1.79 -8.85 4.29
N ALA A 117 -2.26 -9.85 5.01
CA ALA A 117 -3.18 -9.69 6.13
C ALA A 117 -2.49 -9.10 7.37
N GLY A 118 -3.25 -8.41 8.22
CA GLY A 118 -2.78 -7.95 9.53
C GLY A 118 -1.63 -6.94 9.50
N CYS A 119 -1.37 -6.29 8.36
CA CYS A 119 -0.28 -5.33 8.22
C CYS A 119 -0.65 -3.96 8.81
N THR A 120 0.38 -3.20 9.21
CA THR A 120 0.27 -1.77 9.52
C THR A 120 0.99 -0.96 8.46
N VAL A 121 0.28 -0.05 7.79
CA VAL A 121 0.83 0.84 6.75
C VAL A 121 0.64 2.28 7.20
N THR A 122 1.71 3.05 7.35
CA THR A 122 1.64 4.40 7.91
C THR A 122 2.48 5.40 7.13
N ASN A 123 1.93 6.58 6.85
CA ASN A 123 2.63 7.67 6.15
C ASN A 123 3.23 7.24 4.80
N CYS A 124 2.55 6.36 4.08
CA CYS A 124 3.00 5.90 2.77
C CYS A 124 2.33 6.70 1.64
N SER A 125 3.06 6.93 0.56
CA SER A 125 2.56 7.62 -0.64
C SER A 125 2.67 6.71 -1.86
N THR A 126 1.58 6.59 -2.62
CA THR A 126 1.53 5.82 -3.86
C THR A 126 0.99 6.66 -5.00
N THR A 127 1.77 6.84 -6.07
CA THR A 127 1.40 7.74 -7.16
C THR A 127 1.65 7.17 -8.54
N GLN A 128 0.72 7.43 -9.48
CA GLN A 128 0.92 7.10 -10.91
C GLN A 128 1.25 5.62 -11.16
N ASN A 129 0.77 4.70 -10.32
CA ASN A 129 0.91 3.27 -10.59
C ASN A 129 -0.15 2.82 -11.60
N ALA A 130 0.19 1.86 -12.45
CA ALA A 130 -0.69 1.43 -13.54
C ALA A 130 -1.89 0.58 -13.07
N ASN A 131 -1.92 0.19 -11.79
CA ASN A 131 -3.07 -0.39 -11.13
C ASN A 131 -3.44 0.41 -9.86
N ASN A 132 -3.68 -0.24 -8.72
CA ASN A 132 -4.10 0.44 -7.50
C ASN A 132 -2.93 1.14 -6.80
N GLY A 133 -3.23 2.15 -5.99
CA GLY A 133 -2.24 2.78 -5.11
C GLY A 133 -1.79 1.81 -4.02
N ILE A 134 -2.70 1.51 -3.10
CA ILE A 134 -2.47 0.58 -1.97
C ILE A 134 -3.54 -0.52 -1.99
N VAL A 135 -3.11 -1.78 -1.93
CA VAL A 135 -3.97 -2.95 -1.73
C VAL A 135 -3.55 -3.65 -0.45
N THR A 136 -4.51 -4.00 0.39
CA THR A 136 -4.27 -4.72 1.64
C THR A 136 -5.14 -5.96 1.77
N GLY A 137 -4.60 -6.99 2.43
CA GLY A 137 -5.36 -8.13 2.92
C GLY A 137 -6.26 -7.76 4.10
N PRO A 138 -6.99 -8.72 4.68
CA PRO A 138 -7.88 -8.50 5.82
C PRO A 138 -7.15 -8.00 7.08
N GLY A 139 -7.87 -7.28 7.94
CA GLY A 139 -7.43 -6.91 9.28
C GLY A 139 -6.24 -5.94 9.34
N CYS A 140 -5.97 -5.20 8.26
CA CYS A 140 -4.88 -4.23 8.22
C CYS A 140 -5.27 -2.88 8.86
N SER A 141 -4.27 -2.13 9.31
CA SER A 141 -4.41 -0.74 9.77
C SER A 141 -3.64 0.20 8.85
N LEU A 142 -4.31 1.20 8.31
CA LEU A 142 -3.72 2.22 7.45
C LEU A 142 -3.88 3.60 8.07
N THR A 143 -2.79 4.34 8.24
CA THR A 143 -2.82 5.67 8.84
C THR A 143 -2.06 6.68 7.99
N SER A 144 -2.70 7.81 7.69
CA SER A 144 -2.05 8.94 6.99
C SER A 144 -1.41 8.56 5.64
N CYS A 145 -2.01 7.59 4.94
CA CYS A 145 -1.55 7.18 3.62
C CYS A 145 -2.15 8.03 2.51
N LEU A 146 -1.38 8.28 1.46
CA LEU A 146 -1.75 9.06 0.29
C LEU A 146 -1.73 8.19 -0.97
N ALA A 147 -2.84 8.13 -1.71
CA ALA A 147 -2.93 7.44 -2.99
C ALA A 147 -3.44 8.36 -4.10
N THR A 148 -2.56 8.76 -5.02
CA THR A 148 -2.87 9.79 -6.01
C THR A 148 -2.60 9.38 -7.45
N SER A 149 -3.52 9.70 -8.36
CA SER A 149 -3.30 9.55 -9.79
C SER A 149 -2.93 8.13 -10.21
N ASN A 150 -3.44 7.10 -9.52
CA ASN A 150 -3.26 5.71 -9.91
C ASN A 150 -4.33 5.32 -10.94
N SER A 151 -3.97 4.41 -11.85
CA SER A 151 -4.83 3.96 -12.94
C SER A 151 -5.87 2.91 -12.52
N GLY A 152 -5.94 2.61 -11.21
CA GLY A 152 -7.00 1.83 -10.58
C GLY A 152 -7.62 2.55 -9.38
N ILE A 153 -7.88 1.80 -8.31
CA ILE A 153 -8.38 2.30 -7.02
C ILE A 153 -7.25 3.00 -6.25
N GLY A 154 -7.55 4.08 -5.55
CA GLY A 154 -6.59 4.72 -4.65
C GLY A 154 -6.15 3.77 -3.53
N ILE A 155 -7.07 3.42 -2.63
CA ILE A 155 -6.83 2.47 -1.54
C ILE A 155 -7.91 1.37 -1.51
N GLN A 156 -7.48 0.13 -1.70
CA GLN A 156 -8.32 -1.06 -1.56
C GLN A 156 -8.01 -1.78 -0.25
N ALA A 157 -9.03 -1.93 0.59
CA ALA A 157 -8.95 -2.54 1.90
C ALA A 157 -9.70 -3.88 1.95
N GLY A 158 -9.03 -4.93 2.40
CA GLY A 158 -9.67 -6.19 2.76
C GLY A 158 -10.65 -6.05 3.92
N GLY A 159 -11.36 -7.13 4.28
CA GLY A 159 -12.34 -7.11 5.37
C GLY A 159 -11.71 -6.83 6.74
N GLY A 160 -12.42 -6.09 7.59
CA GLY A 160 -11.97 -5.77 8.95
C GLY A 160 -10.84 -4.75 9.04
N CYS A 161 -10.48 -4.07 7.95
CA CYS A 161 -9.43 -3.07 7.96
C CYS A 161 -9.87 -1.77 8.63
N THR A 162 -8.91 -1.04 9.22
CA THR A 162 -9.11 0.32 9.74
C THR A 162 -8.27 1.30 8.94
N LEU A 163 -8.88 2.40 8.49
CA LEU A 163 -8.24 3.46 7.73
C LEU A 163 -8.47 4.78 8.46
N THR A 164 -7.41 5.49 8.80
CA THR A 164 -7.49 6.75 9.55
C THR A 164 -6.67 7.84 8.88
N GLY A 165 -7.31 8.98 8.56
CA GLY A 165 -6.63 10.14 8.00
C GLY A 165 -5.99 9.89 6.62
N CYS A 166 -6.43 8.87 5.89
CA CYS A 166 -5.92 8.56 4.56
C CYS A 166 -6.55 9.47 3.49
N SER A 167 -5.82 9.73 2.40
CA SER A 167 -6.28 10.53 1.27
C SER A 167 -6.14 9.76 -0.04
N ALA A 168 -7.18 9.76 -0.86
CA ALA A 168 -7.20 9.15 -2.18
C ALA A 168 -7.75 10.14 -3.22
N ALA A 169 -6.91 10.54 -4.18
CA ALA A 169 -7.31 11.58 -5.14
C ALA A 169 -6.88 11.33 -6.58
N ASN A 170 -7.69 11.79 -7.53
CA ASN A 170 -7.42 11.71 -8.98
C ASN A 170 -7.15 10.29 -9.49
N ASN A 171 -7.65 9.26 -8.80
CA ASN A 171 -7.53 7.88 -9.27
C ASN A 171 -8.62 7.58 -10.29
N THR A 172 -8.34 6.75 -11.29
CA THR A 172 -9.33 6.41 -12.33
C THR A 172 -10.42 5.46 -11.83
N GLY A 173 -10.18 4.75 -10.73
CA GLY A 173 -11.15 3.93 -10.01
C GLY A 173 -11.79 4.65 -8.83
N ASN A 174 -12.17 3.88 -7.81
CA ASN A 174 -12.67 4.46 -6.56
C ASN A 174 -11.54 5.16 -5.79
N GLY A 175 -11.85 6.18 -4.99
CA GLY A 175 -10.89 6.70 -4.03
C GLY A 175 -10.53 5.63 -3.00
N PHE A 176 -11.55 5.12 -2.31
CA PHE A 176 -11.44 4.01 -1.37
C PHE A 176 -12.42 2.90 -1.75
N LEU A 177 -11.98 1.65 -1.63
CA LEU A 177 -12.82 0.47 -1.73
C LEU A 177 -12.59 -0.45 -0.53
N ALA A 178 -13.65 -0.74 0.23
CA ALA A 178 -13.65 -1.92 1.11
C ALA A 178 -14.10 -3.14 0.29
N SER A 179 -13.19 -4.05 -0.03
CA SER A 179 -13.53 -5.28 -0.75
C SER A 179 -14.12 -6.37 0.16
N GLY A 180 -14.01 -6.20 1.48
CA GLY A 180 -14.65 -7.04 2.49
C GLY A 180 -15.55 -6.24 3.44
N THR A 181 -16.16 -6.93 4.40
CA THR A 181 -17.08 -6.36 5.40
C THR A 181 -16.34 -5.79 6.62
N SER A 182 -17.05 -5.02 7.45
CA SER A 182 -16.59 -4.58 8.77
C SER A 182 -15.36 -3.67 8.77
N CYS A 183 -15.11 -2.94 7.69
CA CYS A 183 -14.04 -1.95 7.64
C CYS A 183 -14.44 -0.63 8.33
N THR A 184 -13.47 0.07 8.90
CA THR A 184 -13.68 1.39 9.50
C THR A 184 -12.85 2.44 8.77
N PHE A 185 -13.51 3.52 8.34
CA PHE A 185 -12.88 4.69 7.73
C PHE A 185 -13.13 5.89 8.62
N THR A 186 -12.07 6.56 9.09
CA THR A 186 -12.18 7.72 9.97
C THR A 186 -11.33 8.87 9.45
N GLY A 187 -11.94 10.03 9.20
CA GLY A 187 -11.19 11.22 8.77
C GLY A 187 -10.56 11.09 7.37
N CYS A 188 -11.01 10.14 6.55
CA CYS A 188 -10.45 9.92 5.21
C CYS A 188 -11.00 10.92 4.17
N GLN A 189 -10.17 11.29 3.19
CA GLN A 189 -10.52 12.21 2.12
C GLN A 189 -10.46 11.55 0.73
N ALA A 190 -11.58 11.50 0.01
CA ALA A 190 -11.67 11.04 -1.36
C ALA A 190 -11.98 12.19 -2.31
N ALA A 191 -11.07 12.55 -3.21
CA ALA A 191 -11.24 13.71 -4.08
C ALA A 191 -10.99 13.42 -5.56
N PHE A 192 -11.91 13.84 -6.43
CA PHE A 192 -11.70 13.83 -7.89
C PHE A 192 -11.37 12.45 -8.48
N ASN A 193 -11.89 11.37 -7.90
CA ASN A 193 -11.72 10.03 -8.44
C ASN A 193 -12.78 9.77 -9.53
N SER A 194 -12.42 8.99 -10.55
CA SER A 194 -13.28 8.72 -11.71
C SER A 194 -14.31 7.61 -11.47
N ALA A 195 -14.44 7.11 -10.24
CA ALA A 195 -15.59 6.33 -9.77
C ALA A 195 -16.15 6.88 -8.43
N ASP A 196 -16.53 6.01 -7.47
CA ASP A 196 -17.02 6.47 -6.16
C ASP A 196 -15.87 7.03 -5.30
N GLY A 197 -16.17 8.00 -4.45
CA GLY A 197 -15.18 8.49 -3.47
C GLY A 197 -14.82 7.42 -2.45
N ILE A 198 -15.82 6.89 -1.75
CA ILE A 198 -15.67 5.83 -0.74
C ILE A 198 -16.75 4.78 -1.01
N ASN A 199 -16.35 3.59 -1.44
CA ASN A 199 -17.22 2.46 -1.71
C ASN A 199 -17.02 1.40 -0.61
N VAL A 200 -18.08 1.06 0.11
CA VAL A 200 -18.04 0.12 1.23
C VAL A 200 -19.11 -0.96 1.10
N THR A 201 -18.81 -2.13 1.64
CA THR A 201 -19.77 -3.25 1.74
C THR A 201 -20.45 -3.27 3.12
N GLY A 202 -21.27 -4.30 3.38
CA GLY A 202 -22.03 -4.44 4.62
C GLY A 202 -21.16 -4.41 5.88
N GLY A 203 -21.69 -3.79 6.95
CA GLY A 203 -21.03 -3.74 8.26
C GLY A 203 -19.89 -2.72 8.39
N CYS A 204 -19.55 -1.98 7.34
CA CYS A 204 -18.52 -0.95 7.42
C CYS A 204 -19.00 0.32 8.15
N THR A 205 -18.08 0.99 8.82
CA THR A 205 -18.27 2.31 9.44
C THR A 205 -17.48 3.36 8.66
N VAL A 206 -18.12 4.47 8.31
CA VAL A 206 -17.45 5.63 7.69
C VAL A 206 -17.81 6.86 8.50
N GLU A 207 -16.80 7.46 9.13
CA GLU A 207 -16.97 8.53 10.10
C GLU A 207 -16.04 9.70 9.77
N ASN A 208 -16.56 10.93 9.81
CA ASN A 208 -15.78 12.15 9.57
C ASN A 208 -15.00 12.16 8.24
N CYS A 209 -15.44 11.39 7.25
CA CYS A 209 -14.84 11.33 5.94
C CYS A 209 -15.42 12.37 4.99
N THR A 210 -14.60 12.83 4.04
CA THR A 210 -14.98 13.77 2.99
C THR A 210 -14.87 13.10 1.63
N ALA A 211 -15.94 13.10 0.83
CA ALA A 211 -15.92 12.68 -0.57
C ALA A 211 -16.35 13.84 -1.47
N ARG A 212 -15.45 14.37 -2.31
CA ARG A 212 -15.70 15.56 -3.15
C ARG A 212 -15.26 15.37 -4.59
N GLY A 213 -16.10 15.79 -5.55
CA GLY A 213 -15.72 15.86 -6.96
C GLY A 213 -15.48 14.50 -7.63
N ASN A 214 -15.93 13.40 -7.01
CA ASN A 214 -15.88 12.06 -7.60
C ASN A 214 -17.07 11.88 -8.57
N THR A 215 -16.86 11.13 -9.65
CA THR A 215 -17.82 11.05 -10.78
C THR A 215 -19.03 10.16 -10.51
N CYS A 216 -18.94 9.16 -9.62
CA CYS A 216 -20.07 8.31 -9.23
C CYS A 216 -20.44 8.50 -7.75
N SER A 217 -21.74 8.62 -7.50
CA SER A 217 -22.43 8.63 -6.20
C SER A 217 -21.67 9.00 -4.91
N GLY A 218 -21.28 10.27 -4.76
CA GLY A 218 -20.97 10.85 -3.44
C GLY A 218 -22.15 10.95 -2.45
N GLN A 219 -23.35 10.41 -2.75
CA GLN A 219 -24.56 10.55 -1.91
C GLN A 219 -25.55 9.36 -1.88
N ARG A 220 -25.13 8.09 -1.99
CA ARG A 220 -26.01 6.99 -1.52
C ARG A 220 -25.90 6.84 0.01
N GLN A 221 -26.77 7.59 0.70
CA GLN A 221 -27.21 7.47 2.11
C GLN A 221 -26.20 7.72 3.25
N TRP A 222 -25.87 9.00 3.52
CA TRP A 222 -25.26 9.41 4.81
C TRP A 222 -26.17 10.28 5.69
N ARG A 223 -27.50 10.14 5.57
CA ARG A 223 -28.43 10.73 6.54
C ARG A 223 -28.83 9.71 7.60
N ARG A 224 -27.98 9.52 8.60
CA ARG A 224 -28.45 9.30 9.99
C ARG A 224 -27.93 10.42 10.88
N ARG A 225 -28.52 11.63 10.71
CA ARG A 225 -28.61 12.54 11.86
C ARG A 225 -29.44 11.78 12.90
N ARG A 226 -28.84 11.44 14.04
CA ARG A 226 -29.61 11.19 15.27
C ARG A 226 -30.32 12.51 15.62
N GLN A 227 -31.49 12.74 15.03
CA GLN A 227 -32.43 13.70 15.62
C GLN A 227 -33.02 12.98 16.83
N HIS A 228 -32.49 13.30 18.02
CA HIS A 228 -33.23 13.07 19.24
C HIS A 228 -34.62 13.74 19.09
N PRO A 229 -35.74 13.02 19.23
CA PRO A 229 -37.03 13.66 19.30
C PRO A 229 -37.06 14.48 20.59
N ARG A 230 -37.19 15.81 20.47
CA ARG A 230 -37.54 16.65 21.61
C ARG A 230 -38.93 16.21 22.09
N PRO A 231 -39.13 15.89 23.39
CA PRO A 231 -40.45 15.57 23.89
C PRO A 231 -41.34 16.82 23.75
N ARG A 232 -42.48 16.66 23.08
CA ARG A 232 -43.56 17.65 23.11
C ARG A 232 -44.04 17.76 24.56
N ARG A 233 -43.77 18.88 25.21
CA ARG A 233 -44.47 19.23 26.44
C ARG A 233 -45.92 19.59 26.05
N ARG A 234 -46.85 18.98 26.77
CA ARG A 234 -48.27 19.35 26.78
C ARG A 234 -48.44 20.74 27.38
#